data_AF-A0A0R3R6D2-F1
#
_entry.id   AF-A0A0R3R6D2-F1
#
_cell.length_a   1.000
_cell.length_b   1.000
_cell.length_c   1.000
_cell.angle_alpha   90.00
_cell.angle_beta   90.00
_cell.angle_gamma   90.00
#
_symmetry.space_group_name_H-M   'P 1'
#
loop_
_entity.id
_entity.type
_entity.pdbx_description
1 polymer ?
#
loop_
_entity_poly.entity_id
_entity_poly.type
_entity_poly.pdbx_seq_one_letter_code
_entity_poly.pdbx_strand_id
1 'polypeptide(L)'
;MLIIILLIAYVLFGSAMFVILDDNLAKENFTDIILFSFTTIATIGYGNITPSTPWAQLFCIAFSIFGIPMTLLTLANLGKYLTKSYWMALVCLGKEMRWRPCENAKMPLPTIIILFLITFAFGSILFYQKGRGFSMDDVYFSFATVGFGDKFPTADDPLRLIAMVCYLVWGMILMTTTFSI
;
A
#
# COMPACT_ATOMS: atom_id res chain seq x y z
N MET A 1 -12.24 -10.54 3.72
CA MET A 1 -13.12 -9.89 2.72
C MET A 1 -13.91 -8.73 3.32
N LEU A 2 -14.70 -8.93 4.39
CA LEU A 2 -15.45 -7.85 5.07
C LEU A 2 -14.56 -6.65 5.46
N ILE A 3 -13.42 -6.91 6.10
CA ILE A 3 -12.53 -5.84 6.55
C ILE A 3 -11.93 -5.01 5.41
N ILE A 4 -11.71 -5.63 4.24
CA ILE A 4 -11.19 -4.93 3.05
C ILE A 4 -12.26 -3.98 2.51
N ILE A 5 -13.51 -4.44 2.43
CA ILE A 5 -14.64 -3.60 2.01
C ILE A 5 -14.82 -2.43 2.99
N LEU A 6 -14.72 -2.70 4.29
CA LEU A 6 -14.82 -1.66 5.32
C LEU A 6 -13.66 -0.66 5.20
N LEU A 7 -12.43 -1.12 4.89
CA LEU A 7 -11.27 -0.24 4.71
C LEU A 7 -11.44 0.66 3.48
N ILE A 8 -11.91 0.10 2.36
CA ILE A 8 -12.19 0.86 1.15
C ILE A 8 -13.27 1.92 1.42
N ALA A 9 -14.37 1.54 2.07
CA ALA A 9 -15.42 2.47 2.45
C ALA A 9 -14.91 3.57 3.39
N TYR A 10 -14.04 3.22 4.34
CA TYR A 10 -13.42 4.16 5.27
C TYR A 10 -12.53 5.18 4.56
N VAL A 11 -11.70 4.72 3.60
CA VAL A 11 -10.86 5.61 2.78
C VAL A 11 -11.73 6.56 1.96
N LEU A 12 -12.75 6.05 1.26
CA LEU A 12 -13.65 6.89 0.46
C LEU A 12 -14.40 7.93 1.31
N PHE A 13 -14.86 7.53 2.50
CA PHE A 13 -15.49 8.44 3.45
C PHE A 13 -14.52 9.53 3.92
N GLY A 14 -13.29 9.15 4.29
CA GLY A 14 -12.24 10.08 4.67
C GLY A 14 -11.94 11.09 3.55
N SER A 15 -11.78 10.60 2.32
CA SER A 15 -11.52 11.45 1.15
C SER A 15 -12.63 12.47 0.91
N ALA A 16 -13.89 12.06 1.02
CA ALA A 16 -15.03 12.99 0.90
C ALA A 16 -15.03 14.04 2.02
N MET A 17 -14.74 13.65 3.26
CA MET A 17 -14.64 14.59 4.39
C MET A 17 -13.48 15.58 4.22
N PHE A 18 -12.32 15.14 3.73
CA PHE A 18 -11.18 16.02 3.48
C PHE A 18 -11.49 17.11 2.44
N VAL A 19 -12.21 16.77 1.37
CA VAL A 19 -12.67 17.75 0.37
C VAL A 19 -13.66 18.75 0.95
N ILE A 20 -14.52 18.33 1.88
CA ILE A 20 -15.54 19.20 2.50
C ILE A 20 -14.92 20.14 3.55
N LEU A 21 -13.90 19.68 4.27
CA LEU A 21 -13.30 20.40 5.40
C LEU A 21 -12.16 21.35 4.98
N ASP A 22 -11.64 21.23 3.75
CA ASP A 22 -10.52 22.02 3.27
C ASP A 22 -10.68 22.40 1.79
N ASP A 23 -10.90 23.70 1.55
CA ASP A 23 -11.07 24.28 0.21
C ASP A 23 -9.83 24.14 -0.67
N ASN A 24 -8.63 23.97 -0.09
CA ASN A 24 -7.42 23.72 -0.87
C ASN A 24 -7.36 22.28 -1.34
N LEU A 25 -7.78 21.32 -0.50
CA LEU A 25 -7.89 19.91 -0.92
C LEU A 25 -9.02 19.73 -1.94
N ALA A 26 -10.07 20.55 -1.89
CA ALA A 26 -11.15 20.52 -2.86
C ALA A 26 -10.72 20.91 -4.30
N LYS A 27 -9.57 21.57 -4.46
CA LYS A 27 -9.01 21.94 -5.78
C LYS A 27 -8.23 20.79 -6.42
N GLU A 28 -7.79 19.82 -5.64
CA GLU A 28 -7.04 18.66 -6.12
C GLU A 28 -7.98 17.61 -6.74
N ASN A 29 -7.42 16.70 -7.54
CA ASN A 29 -8.23 15.60 -8.09
C ASN A 29 -8.70 14.66 -6.98
N PHE A 30 -9.94 14.18 -7.09
CA PHE A 30 -10.50 13.28 -6.09
C PHE A 30 -9.69 11.97 -5.94
N THR A 31 -9.10 11.48 -7.03
CA THR A 31 -8.21 10.32 -7.04
C THR A 31 -6.92 10.56 -6.24
N ASP A 32 -6.35 11.76 -6.31
CA ASP A 32 -5.20 12.17 -5.50
C ASP A 32 -5.57 12.28 -4.01
N ILE A 33 -6.78 12.76 -3.70
CA ILE A 33 -7.29 12.78 -2.33
C ILE A 33 -7.52 11.36 -1.76
N ILE A 34 -7.98 10.42 -2.59
CA ILE A 34 -8.09 9.00 -2.20
C ILE A 34 -6.71 8.43 -1.89
N LEU A 35 -5.72 8.70 -2.74
CA LEU A 35 -4.35 8.27 -2.52
C LEU A 35 -3.76 8.90 -1.24
N PHE A 36 -3.98 10.20 -1.01
CA PHE A 36 -3.62 10.89 0.22
C PHE A 36 -4.26 10.23 1.46
N SER A 37 -5.56 9.95 1.41
CA SER A 37 -6.30 9.32 2.52
C SER A 37 -5.74 7.93 2.84
N PHE A 38 -5.49 7.12 1.80
CA PHE A 38 -4.89 5.79 1.94
C PHE A 38 -3.45 5.86 2.49
N THR A 39 -2.60 6.70 1.92
CA THR A 39 -1.19 6.84 2.33
C THR A 39 -1.04 7.41 3.74
N THR A 40 -2.01 8.20 4.21
CA THR A 40 -2.09 8.69 5.59
C THR A 40 -2.31 7.54 6.57
N ILE A 41 -3.34 6.71 6.36
CA ILE A 41 -3.62 5.57 7.26
C ILE A 41 -2.63 4.41 7.10
N ALA A 42 -1.96 4.34 5.95
CA ALA A 42 -0.83 3.44 5.70
C ALA A 42 0.49 3.97 6.30
N THR A 43 0.48 5.16 6.92
CA THR A 43 1.66 5.80 7.54
C THR A 43 2.82 6.08 6.58
N ILE A 44 2.53 6.21 5.27
CA ILE A 44 3.51 6.57 4.24
C ILE A 44 3.67 8.09 4.18
N GLY A 45 2.55 8.83 4.05
CA GLY A 45 2.51 10.29 4.12
C GLY A 45 3.49 11.04 3.20
N TYR A 46 3.28 11.01 1.87
CA TYR A 46 4.15 11.66 0.89
C TYR A 46 4.33 13.18 1.08
N GLY A 47 3.41 13.87 1.77
CA GLY A 47 3.53 15.30 2.06
C GLY A 47 3.28 16.25 0.89
N ASN A 48 2.90 15.74 -0.29
CA ASN A 48 2.53 16.59 -1.44
C ASN A 48 1.18 17.31 -1.24
N ILE A 49 0.22 16.62 -0.64
CA ILE A 49 -1.10 17.10 -0.26
C ILE A 49 -1.17 17.03 1.25
N THR A 50 -1.51 18.14 1.88
CA THR A 50 -1.60 18.25 3.34
C THR A 50 -2.78 19.12 3.76
N PRO A 51 -3.49 18.77 4.84
CA PRO A 51 -4.60 19.57 5.34
C PRO A 51 -4.08 20.92 5.87
N SER A 52 -4.62 21.99 5.29
CA SER A 52 -4.27 23.38 5.56
C SER A 52 -5.18 24.03 6.61
N THR A 53 -6.42 23.53 6.78
CA THR A 53 -7.36 24.06 7.78
C THR A 53 -7.21 23.35 9.13
N PRO A 54 -7.41 24.05 10.27
CA PRO A 54 -7.38 23.43 11.60
C PRO A 54 -8.40 22.29 11.75
N TRP A 55 -9.57 22.43 11.11
CA TRP A 55 -10.63 21.41 11.13
C TRP A 55 -10.24 20.15 10.37
N ALA A 56 -9.63 20.29 9.18
CA ALA A 56 -9.14 19.14 8.41
C ALA A 56 -7.95 18.48 9.11
N GLN A 57 -7.09 19.23 9.80
CA GLN A 57 -6.00 18.69 10.61
C GLN A 57 -6.53 17.88 11.82
N LEU A 58 -7.50 18.41 12.55
CA LEU A 58 -8.14 17.69 13.65
C LEU A 58 -8.83 16.41 13.17
N PHE A 59 -9.53 16.49 12.04
CA PHE A 59 -10.11 15.32 11.39
C PHE A 59 -9.03 14.31 10.98
N CYS A 60 -7.91 14.74 10.40
CA CYS A 60 -6.80 13.87 10.01
C CYS A 60 -6.25 13.07 11.20
N ILE A 61 -6.10 13.71 12.37
CA ILE A 61 -5.66 13.04 13.60
C ILE A 61 -6.67 11.95 14.00
N ALA A 62 -7.95 12.30 14.09
CA ALA A 62 -9.00 11.34 14.45
C ALA A 62 -9.10 10.19 13.43
N PHE A 63 -9.02 10.51 12.14
CA PHE A 63 -9.03 9.57 11.03
C PHE A 63 -7.87 8.58 11.10
N SER A 64 -6.68 9.04 11.50
CA SER A 64 -5.48 8.20 11.64
C SER A 64 -5.57 7.22 12.81
N ILE A 65 -6.16 7.64 13.94
CA ILE A 65 -6.31 6.81 15.15
C ILE A 65 -7.07 5.51 14.84
N PHE A 66 -8.14 5.57 14.04
CA PHE A 66 -8.91 4.38 13.66
C PHE A 66 -8.39 3.73 12.38
N GLY A 67 -7.90 4.52 11.42
CA GLY A 67 -7.44 4.04 10.14
C GLY A 67 -6.18 3.17 10.22
N ILE A 68 -5.22 3.54 11.07
CA ILE A 68 -3.95 2.81 11.20
C ILE A 68 -4.17 1.38 11.73
N PRO A 69 -4.86 1.16 12.88
CA PRO A 69 -5.15 -0.20 13.36
C PRO A 69 -5.91 -1.04 12.34
N MET A 70 -6.84 -0.42 11.63
CA MET A 70 -7.64 -1.10 10.62
C MET A 70 -6.79 -1.54 9.41
N THR A 71 -5.88 -0.68 8.96
CA THR A 71 -4.92 -1.00 7.91
C THR A 71 -4.00 -2.14 8.34
N LEU A 72 -3.45 -2.08 9.55
CA LEU A 72 -2.60 -3.14 10.11
C LEU A 72 -3.33 -4.49 10.18
N LEU A 73 -4.59 -4.51 10.64
CA LEU A 73 -5.39 -5.73 10.70
C LEU A 73 -5.68 -6.29 9.31
N THR A 74 -5.91 -5.41 8.33
CA THR A 74 -6.12 -5.81 6.93
C THR A 74 -4.85 -6.43 6.34
N LEU A 75 -3.69 -5.80 6.57
CA LEU A 75 -2.39 -6.31 6.14
C LEU A 75 -2.06 -7.67 6.77
N ALA A 76 -2.28 -7.83 8.07
CA ALA A 76 -2.05 -9.10 8.76
C ALA A 76 -2.90 -10.25 8.18
N ASN A 77 -4.16 -9.97 7.83
CA ASN A 77 -5.03 -10.97 7.20
C ASN A 77 -4.56 -11.29 5.77
N LEU A 78 -4.21 -10.29 4.97
CA LEU A 78 -3.69 -10.48 3.62
C LEU A 78 -2.36 -11.26 3.61
N GLY A 79 -1.46 -11.00 4.56
CA GLY A 79 -0.21 -11.76 4.72
C GLY A 79 -0.43 -13.24 5.02
N LYS A 80 -1.43 -13.59 5.84
CA LYS A 80 -1.83 -14.99 6.08
C LYS A 80 -2.36 -15.65 4.80
N TYR A 81 -3.20 -14.95 4.04
CA TYR A 81 -3.69 -15.45 2.75
C TYR A 81 -2.55 -15.67 1.75
N LEU A 82 -1.56 -14.76 1.69
CA LEU A 82 -0.39 -14.88 0.82
C LEU A 82 0.46 -16.10 1.19
N THR A 83 0.69 -16.33 2.48
CA THR A 83 1.45 -17.50 2.94
C THR A 83 0.71 -18.80 2.59
N LYS A 84 -0.60 -18.84 2.80
CA LYS A 84 -1.44 -19.99 2.44
C LYS A 84 -1.45 -20.25 0.92
N SER A 85 -1.59 -19.21 0.11
CA SER A 85 -1.61 -19.33 -1.35
C SER A 85 -0.26 -19.83 -1.90
N TYR A 86 0.85 -19.39 -1.32
CA TYR A 86 2.19 -19.88 -1.66
C TYR A 86 2.36 -21.38 -1.40
N TRP A 87 1.98 -21.85 -0.21
CA TRP A 87 2.05 -23.27 0.10
C TRP A 87 1.15 -24.09 -0.81
N MET A 88 -0.06 -23.59 -1.10
CA MET A 88 -0.97 -24.24 -2.06
C MET A 88 -0.38 -24.30 -3.47
N ALA A 89 0.26 -23.22 -3.94
CA ALA A 89 0.93 -23.19 -5.24
C ALA A 89 2.09 -24.20 -5.33
N LEU A 90 2.88 -24.37 -4.26
CA LEU A 90 3.94 -25.38 -4.22
C LEU A 90 3.41 -26.81 -4.30
N VAL A 91 2.26 -27.11 -3.66
CA VAL A 91 1.58 -28.41 -3.82
C VAL A 91 1.16 -28.62 -5.26
N CYS A 92 0.51 -27.62 -5.87
CA CYS A 92 0.06 -27.71 -7.25
C CYS A 92 1.21 -27.88 -8.25
N LEU A 93 2.40 -27.37 -7.93
CA LEU A 93 3.63 -27.55 -8.71
C LEU A 93 4.31 -28.92 -8.50
N GLY A 94 3.67 -29.84 -7.76
CA GLY A 94 4.14 -31.22 -7.61
C GLY A 94 5.36 -31.37 -6.69
N LYS A 95 5.70 -30.35 -5.90
CA LYS A 95 6.76 -30.49 -4.89
C LYS A 95 6.24 -31.35 -3.74
N GLU A 96 6.90 -32.48 -3.53
CA GLU A 96 6.61 -33.41 -2.43
C GLU A 96 6.86 -32.70 -1.10
N MET A 97 5.77 -32.30 -0.45
CA MET A 97 5.83 -31.54 0.78
C MET A 97 5.77 -32.45 1.98
N ARG A 98 6.81 -32.37 2.81
CA ARG A 98 6.83 -32.94 4.15
C ARG A 98 5.84 -32.13 5.00
N TRP A 99 4.69 -32.73 5.33
CA TRP A 99 3.62 -32.10 6.12
C TRP A 99 4.20 -31.38 7.35
N ARG A 100 4.23 -30.04 7.31
CA ARG A 100 4.44 -29.21 8.49
C ARG A 100 3.07 -28.76 9.00
N PRO A 101 2.81 -28.74 10.32
CA PRO A 101 1.58 -28.19 10.86
C PRO A 101 1.34 -26.79 10.28
N CYS A 102 0.20 -26.59 9.60
CA CYS A 102 -0.19 -25.35 8.92
C CYS A 102 -0.14 -24.10 9.84
N GLU A 103 -0.13 -24.32 11.15
CA GLU A 103 -0.11 -23.30 12.19
C GLU A 103 1.19 -22.49 12.24
N ASN A 104 2.32 -23.06 11.78
CA ASN A 104 3.65 -22.42 11.80
C ASN A 104 4.35 -22.40 10.44
N ALA A 105 3.61 -22.59 9.34
CA ALA A 105 4.17 -22.67 8.00
C ALA A 105 4.53 -21.26 7.46
N LYS A 106 5.65 -20.70 7.92
CA LYS A 106 6.16 -19.41 7.47
C LYS A 106 6.87 -19.52 6.12
N MET A 107 6.76 -18.49 5.27
CA MET A 107 7.50 -18.44 4.00
C MET A 107 9.02 -18.40 4.26
N PRO A 108 9.83 -19.14 3.50
CA PRO A 108 11.28 -19.09 3.64
C PRO A 108 11.83 -17.74 3.18
N LEU A 109 12.74 -17.14 3.96
CA LEU A 109 13.32 -15.82 3.71
C LEU A 109 13.82 -15.59 2.27
N PRO A 110 14.54 -16.54 1.62
CA PRO A 110 15.00 -16.34 0.22
C PRO A 110 13.85 -16.09 -0.76
N THR A 111 12.68 -16.70 -0.55
CA THR A 111 11.54 -16.51 -1.44
C THR A 111 10.91 -15.13 -1.28
N ILE A 112 10.88 -14.60 -0.05
CA ILE A 112 10.38 -13.25 0.20
C ILE A 112 11.34 -12.22 -0.43
N ILE A 113 12.66 -12.42 -0.31
CA ILE A 113 13.67 -11.57 -0.95
C ILE A 113 13.48 -11.55 -2.48
N ILE A 114 13.28 -12.72 -3.11
CA ILE A 114 13.02 -12.81 -4.56
C ILE A 114 11.72 -12.07 -4.93
N LEU A 115 10.63 -12.27 -4.19
CA LEU A 115 9.37 -11.56 -4.41
C LEU A 115 9.54 -10.04 -4.26
N PHE A 116 10.35 -9.59 -3.31
CA PHE A 116 10.67 -8.18 -3.12
C PHE A 116 11.43 -7.60 -4.31
N LEU A 117 12.45 -8.31 -4.83
CA LEU A 117 13.20 -7.91 -6.02
C LEU A 117 12.32 -7.84 -7.28
N ILE A 118 11.41 -8.82 -7.47
CA ILE A 118 10.45 -8.81 -8.58
C ILE A 118 9.51 -7.60 -8.45
N THR A 119 9.03 -7.32 -7.24
CA THR A 119 8.16 -6.18 -6.97
C THR A 119 8.86 -4.87 -7.32
N PHE A 120 10.12 -4.70 -6.95
CA PHE A 120 10.91 -3.51 -7.33
C PHE A 120 11.12 -3.38 -8.83
N ALA A 121 11.43 -4.47 -9.51
CA ALA A 121 11.57 -4.46 -10.97
C ALA A 121 10.25 -4.02 -11.64
N PHE A 122 9.10 -4.49 -11.14
CA PHE A 122 7.79 -4.10 -11.65
C PHE A 122 7.39 -2.66 -11.27
N GLY A 123 7.70 -2.22 -10.05
CA GLY A 123 7.47 -0.84 -9.59
C GLY A 123 8.21 0.18 -10.45
N SER A 124 9.48 -0.10 -10.77
CA SER A 124 10.28 0.72 -11.66
C SER A 124 9.67 0.86 -13.07
N ILE A 125 8.90 -0.13 -13.54
CA ILE A 125 8.18 -0.07 -14.83
C ILE A 125 6.87 0.71 -14.69
N LEU A 126 6.13 0.50 -13.60
CA LEU A 126 4.86 1.19 -13.32
C LEU A 126 5.01 2.70 -13.11
N PHE A 127 6.08 3.11 -12.44
CA PHE A 127 6.39 4.52 -12.17
C PHE A 127 7.32 5.14 -13.22
N TYR A 128 7.65 4.40 -14.28
CA TYR A 128 8.44 4.92 -15.39
C TYR A 128 7.70 6.09 -16.04
N GLN A 129 8.15 7.31 -15.73
CA GLN A 129 7.63 8.49 -16.41
C GLN A 129 8.14 8.50 -17.84
N LYS A 130 7.19 8.41 -18.78
CA LYS A 130 7.44 8.46 -20.23
C LYS A 130 8.17 9.76 -20.58
N GLY A 131 9.50 9.71 -20.73
CA GLY A 131 10.32 10.85 -21.17
C GLY A 131 11.63 11.08 -20.41
N ARG A 132 11.86 10.47 -19.24
CA ARG A 132 13.18 10.39 -18.60
C ARG A 132 13.64 8.94 -18.66
N GLY A 133 14.87 8.70 -19.14
CA GLY A 133 15.43 7.35 -19.17
C GLY A 133 15.46 6.70 -17.78
N PHE A 134 15.67 5.39 -17.72
CA PHE A 134 15.74 4.62 -16.48
C PHE A 134 16.70 5.28 -15.47
N SER A 135 16.16 5.97 -14.48
CA SER A 135 16.94 6.73 -13.48
C SER A 135 16.88 5.99 -12.15
N MET A 136 17.99 5.99 -11.41
CA MET A 136 18.10 5.37 -10.07
C MET A 136 17.00 5.84 -9.10
N ASP A 137 16.42 6.99 -9.38
CA ASP A 137 15.36 7.58 -8.60
C ASP A 137 14.03 6.80 -8.65
N ASP A 138 13.72 6.08 -9.74
CA ASP A 138 12.47 5.32 -9.87
C ASP A 138 12.54 4.02 -9.02
N VAL A 139 13.75 3.46 -8.94
CA VAL A 139 14.09 2.37 -8.01
C VAL A 139 14.11 2.88 -6.58
N TYR A 140 14.66 4.07 -6.32
CA TYR A 140 14.65 4.72 -5.01
C TYR A 140 13.22 4.96 -4.50
N PHE A 141 12.35 5.49 -5.36
CA PHE A 141 10.94 5.70 -5.04
C PHE A 141 10.22 4.38 -4.72
N SER A 142 10.54 3.32 -5.48
CA SER A 142 9.99 1.99 -5.25
C SER A 142 10.47 1.36 -3.95
N PHE A 143 11.72 1.62 -3.54
CA PHE A 143 12.37 1.12 -2.32
C PHE A 143 11.84 1.80 -1.05
N ALA A 144 11.53 3.08 -1.15
CA ALA A 144 11.10 3.89 -0.03
C ALA A 144 9.57 3.87 0.13
N THR A 145 9.03 2.80 0.74
CA THR A 145 7.77 2.93 1.51
C THR A 145 7.90 3.95 2.67
N VAL A 146 9.10 4.54 2.84
CA VAL A 146 9.42 5.64 3.75
C VAL A 146 8.70 6.93 3.39
N GLY A 147 8.36 7.16 2.11
CA GLY A 147 7.60 8.34 1.70
C GLY A 147 8.34 9.66 1.93
N PHE A 148 9.60 9.76 1.51
CA PHE A 148 10.43 10.96 1.71
C PHE A 148 9.83 12.26 1.14
N GLY A 149 8.89 12.17 0.19
CA GLY A 149 8.14 13.30 -0.36
C GLY A 149 8.89 14.11 -1.42
N ASP A 150 10.11 13.69 -1.77
CA ASP A 150 10.91 14.24 -2.86
C ASP A 150 10.34 13.86 -4.24
N LYS A 151 9.77 12.66 -4.35
CA LYS A 151 8.95 12.22 -5.47
C LYS A 151 7.62 11.69 -4.94
N PHE A 152 6.55 12.01 -5.65
CA PHE A 152 5.21 11.55 -5.34
C PHE A 152 4.49 11.13 -6.62
N PRO A 153 3.63 10.11 -6.54
CA PRO A 153 2.83 9.71 -7.69
C PRO A 153 1.59 10.59 -7.81
N THR A 154 1.27 11.00 -9.03
CA THR A 154 -0.02 11.62 -9.36
C THR A 154 -0.99 10.55 -9.83
N ALA A 155 -2.12 10.46 -9.15
CA ALA A 155 -3.23 9.59 -9.49
C ALA A 155 -4.16 10.33 -10.47
N ASP A 156 -3.65 10.73 -11.64
CA ASP A 156 -4.44 11.46 -12.64
C ASP A 156 -5.62 10.62 -13.17
N ASP A 157 -5.43 9.29 -13.23
CA ASP A 157 -6.39 8.32 -13.75
C ASP A 157 -6.81 7.30 -12.68
N PRO A 158 -8.09 6.86 -12.63
CA PRO A 158 -8.55 5.81 -11.73
C PRO A 158 -7.79 4.49 -11.88
N LEU A 159 -7.40 4.13 -13.11
CA LEU A 159 -6.60 2.93 -13.36
C LEU A 159 -5.22 3.03 -12.70
N ARG A 160 -4.61 4.22 -12.79
CA ARG A 160 -3.30 4.51 -12.21
C ARG A 160 -3.36 4.52 -10.68
N LEU A 161 -4.43 5.09 -10.10
CA LEU A 161 -4.74 4.99 -8.67
C LEU A 161 -4.81 3.54 -8.21
N ILE A 162 -5.61 2.71 -8.89
CA ILE A 162 -5.76 1.29 -8.53
C ILE A 162 -4.42 0.57 -8.60
N ALA A 163 -3.64 0.78 -9.67
CA ALA A 163 -2.32 0.19 -9.81
C ALA A 163 -1.37 0.61 -8.67
N MET A 164 -1.37 1.89 -8.28
CA MET A 164 -0.56 2.42 -7.18
C MET A 164 -0.97 1.84 -5.83
N VAL A 165 -2.27 1.84 -5.50
CA VAL A 165 -2.77 1.27 -4.25
C VAL A 165 -2.47 -0.22 -4.19
N CYS A 166 -2.70 -0.98 -5.27
CA CYS A 166 -2.35 -2.39 -5.33
C CYS A 166 -0.85 -2.64 -5.14
N TYR A 167 0.01 -1.84 -5.78
CA TYR A 167 1.46 -1.91 -5.61
C TYR A 167 1.89 -1.65 -4.16
N LEU A 168 1.39 -0.59 -3.54
CA LEU A 168 1.69 -0.22 -2.17
C LEU A 168 1.18 -1.26 -1.17
N VAL A 169 -0.06 -1.74 -1.34
CA VAL A 169 -0.62 -2.82 -0.52
C VAL A 169 0.23 -4.08 -0.64
N TRP A 170 0.64 -4.46 -1.85
CA TRP A 170 1.49 -5.62 -2.08
C TRP A 170 2.86 -5.48 -1.38
N GLY A 171 3.53 -4.33 -1.52
CA GLY A 171 4.78 -4.05 -0.82
C GLY A 171 4.65 -4.13 0.70
N MET A 172 3.59 -3.53 1.25
CA MET A 172 3.30 -3.61 2.69
C MET A 172 3.02 -5.04 3.16
N ILE A 173 2.31 -5.86 2.37
CA ILE A 173 2.09 -7.27 2.70
C ILE A 173 3.44 -7.99 2.79
N LEU A 174 4.31 -7.83 1.79
CA LEU A 174 5.63 -8.46 1.81
C LEU A 174 6.44 -8.03 3.06
N MET A 175 6.43 -6.75 3.42
CA MET A 175 7.07 -6.25 4.65
C MET A 175 6.46 -6.85 5.92
N THR A 176 5.14 -6.95 6.02
CA THR A 176 4.53 -7.59 7.19
C THR A 176 4.87 -9.08 7.28
N THR A 177 5.01 -9.76 6.14
CA THR A 177 5.40 -11.19 6.14
C THR A 177 6.86 -11.41 6.54
N THR A 178 7.78 -10.49 6.26
CA THR A 178 9.17 -10.60 6.75
C THR A 178 9.26 -10.48 8.26
N PHE A 179 8.52 -9.56 8.88
CA PHE A 179 8.48 -9.41 10.34
C PHE A 179 7.77 -10.56 11.05
N SER A 180 6.97 -11.34 10.33
CA SER A 180 6.28 -12.51 10.88
C SER A 180 7.12 -13.80 10.86
N ILE A 181 8.35 -13.77 10.31
CA ILE A 181 9.31 -14.90 10.23
C ILE A 181 9.70 -15.44 11.61
#